data_AF-F0RHC9-F1
#
_entry.id   AF-F0RHC9-F1
#
_cell.length_a   1.000
_cell.length_b   1.000
_cell.length_c   1.000
_cell.angle_alpha   90.00
_cell.angle_beta   90.00
_cell.angle_gamma   90.00
#
_symmetry.space_group_name_H-M   'P 1'
#
loop_
_entity.id
_entity.type
_entity.pdbx_description
1 polymer ?
#
loop_
_entity_poly.entity_id
_entity_poly.type
_entity_poly.pdbx_seq_one_letter_code
_entity_poly.pdbx_strand_id
1 'polypeptide(L)' 'MKGILLCKEIYLNGFKNLGHFILKNYFKMFSWFCFTLIVIAAYALMYRVLTGFAFV' A
#
# COMPACT_ATOMS: atom_id res chain seq x y z
N MET A 1 -26.72 -30.52 2.29
CA MET A 1 -25.82 -30.04 3.36
C MET A 1 -24.32 -30.23 3.07
N LYS A 2 -23.89 -31.21 2.25
CA LYS A 2 -22.45 -31.44 1.95
C LYS A 2 -21.80 -30.37 1.06
N GLY A 3 -22.52 -29.85 0.05
CA GLY A 3 -21.95 -28.85 -0.89
C GLY A 3 -21.64 -27.49 -0.26
N ILE A 4 -22.47 -27.04 0.69
CA ILE A 4 -22.29 -25.75 1.37
C ILE A 4 -21.04 -25.76 2.26
N LEU A 5 -20.75 -26.91 2.88
CA LEU A 5 -19.56 -27.12 3.70
C LEU A 5 -18.28 -27.09 2.85
N LEU A 6 -18.31 -27.73 1.68
CA LEU A 6 -17.23 -27.67 0.68
C LEU A 6 -16.96 -26.25 0.18
N CYS A 7 -18.00 -25.51 -0.21
CA CYS A 7 -17.83 -24.11 -0.64
C CYS A 7 -17.23 -23.23 0.46
N LYS A 8 -17.64 -23.42 1.71
CA LYS A 8 -17.11 -22.67 2.86
C LYS A 8 -15.63 -22.98 3.11
N GLU A 9 -15.22 -24.25 3.00
CA GLU A 9 -13.82 -24.65 3.16
C GLU A 9 -12.93 -24.10 2.06
N ILE A 10 -13.37 -24.16 0.81
CA ILE A 10 -12.63 -23.59 -0.33
C ILE A 10 -12.51 -22.07 -0.17
N TYR A 11 -13.58 -21.39 0.25
CA TYR A 11 -13.56 -19.95 0.49
C TYR A 11 -12.61 -19.59 1.64
N LEU A 12 -12.67 -20.28 2.79
CA LEU A 12 -11.78 -20.02 3.92
C LEU A 12 -10.30 -20.30 3.59
N ASN A 13 -10.00 -21.41 2.92
CA ASN A 13 -8.61 -21.72 2.51
C ASN A 13 -8.10 -20.75 1.45
N GLY A 14 -8.93 -20.42 0.44
CA GLY A 14 -8.58 -19.47 -0.60
C GLY A 14 -8.35 -18.06 -0.03
N PHE A 15 -9.27 -17.57 0.80
CA PHE A 15 -9.18 -16.22 1.37
C PHE A 15 -8.05 -16.07 2.38
N LYS A 16 -7.75 -17.11 3.17
CA LYS A 16 -6.63 -17.12 4.13
C LYS A 16 -5.28 -17.09 3.41
N ASN A 17 -5.17 -17.80 2.28
CA ASN A 17 -3.95 -17.80 1.46
C ASN A 17 -3.79 -16.49 0.65
N LEU A 18 -4.89 -15.98 0.09
CA LEU A 18 -4.93 -14.70 -0.63
C LEU A 18 -4.59 -13.53 0.29
N GLY A 19 -5.17 -13.50 1.50
CA GLY A 19 -4.87 -12.48 2.50
C GLY A 19 -3.39 -12.41 2.83
N HIS A 20 -2.75 -13.54 3.11
CA HIS A 20 -1.32 -13.58 3.45
C HIS A 20 -0.42 -13.16 2.27
N PHE A 21 -0.76 -13.56 1.04
CA PHE A 21 0.02 -13.22 -0.14
C PHE A 21 -0.13 -11.72 -0.53
N ILE A 22 -1.37 -11.24 -0.55
CA ILE A 22 -1.69 -9.85 -0.88
C ILE A 22 -1.15 -8.93 0.20
N LEU A 23 -1.43 -9.17 1.49
CA LEU A 23 -0.90 -8.31 2.56
C LEU A 23 0.62 -8.21 2.50
N LYS A 24 1.34 -9.33 2.32
CA LYS A 24 2.80 -9.31 2.34
C LYS A 24 3.41 -8.55 1.16
N ASN A 25 2.85 -8.69 -0.04
CA ASN A 25 3.39 -8.05 -1.23
C ASN A 25 2.89 -6.59 -1.38
N TYR A 26 1.61 -6.35 -1.11
CA TYR A 26 0.98 -5.04 -1.24
C TYR A 26 1.48 -4.06 -0.18
N PHE A 27 1.68 -4.48 1.08
CA PHE A 27 2.25 -3.59 2.10
C PHE A 27 3.67 -3.14 1.75
N LYS A 28 4.49 -4.02 1.17
CA LYS A 28 5.87 -3.66 0.79
C LYS A 28 5.88 -2.61 -0.31
N MET A 29 5.06 -2.79 -1.34
CA MET A 29 4.97 -1.84 -2.46
C MET A 29 4.33 -0.52 -2.03
N PHE A 30 3.28 -0.58 -1.21
CA PHE A 30 2.59 0.60 -0.67
C PHE A 30 3.48 1.39 0.28
N SER A 31 4.26 0.72 1.13
CA SER A 31 5.21 1.39 2.01
C SER A 31 6.29 2.13 1.21
N TRP A 32 6.85 1.50 0.17
CA TRP A 32 7.85 2.15 -0.68
C TRP A 32 7.27 3.32 -1.47
N PHE A 33 6.02 3.22 -1.92
CA PHE A 33 5.28 4.32 -2.53
C PHE A 33 5.08 5.50 -1.56
N CYS A 34 4.65 5.25 -0.33
CA CYS A 34 4.52 6.30 0.70
C CYS A 34 5.87 6.98 1.00
N PHE A 35 6.95 6.21 1.16
CA PHE A 35 8.28 6.79 1.37
C PHE A 35 8.71 7.66 0.19
N THR A 36 8.43 7.23 -1.04
CA THR A 36 8.74 8.00 -2.26
C THR A 36 7.98 9.33 -2.28
N LEU A 37 6.67 9.30 -1.98
CA LEU A 37 5.86 10.52 -1.89
C LEU A 37 6.35 11.49 -0.81
N ILE A 38 6.77 10.97 0.35
CA ILE A 38 7.34 11.80 1.42
C ILE A 38 8.64 12.46 0.96
N VAL A 39 9.52 11.74 0.26
CA VAL A 39 10.77 12.31 -0.28
C VAL A 39 10.47 13.40 -1.31
N ILE A 40 9.50 13.19 -2.19
CA ILE A 40 9.08 14.19 -3.18
C ILE A 40 8.54 15.44 -2.49
N ALA A 41 7.69 15.28 -1.47
CA ALA A 41 7.15 16.40 -0.69
C ALA A 41 8.27 17.15 0.05
N ALA A 42 9.21 16.44 0.67
CA ALA A 42 10.36 17.03 1.34
C ALA A 42 11.26 17.80 0.36
N TYR A 43 11.53 17.25 -0.83
CA TYR A 43 12.26 17.94 -1.89
C TYR A 43 11.54 19.21 -2.33
N ALA A 44 10.23 19.16 -2.57
CA ALA A 44 9.44 20.32 -2.95
C ALA A 44 9.47 21.41 -1.88
N LEU A 45 9.39 21.04 -0.59
CA LEU A 45 9.51 21.96 0.53
C LEU A 45 10.92 22.55 0.63
N MET A 46 11.97 21.74 0.49
CA MET A 46 13.36 22.22 0.47
C MET A 46 13.59 23.17 -0.69
N TYR A 47 13.15 22.82 -1.89
CA TYR A 47 13.21 23.69 -3.06
C TYR A 47 12.51 25.01 -2.76
N ARG A 48 11.30 24.97 -2.19
CA ARG A 48 10.53 26.15 -1.80
C ARG A 48 11.26 27.03 -0.77
N VAL A 49 11.90 26.43 0.23
CA VAL A 49 12.67 27.14 1.26
C VAL A 49 13.93 27.78 0.66
N LEU A 50 14.65 27.04 -0.19
CA LEU A 50 15.93 27.47 -0.76
C LEU A 50 15.77 28.51 -1.87
N THR A 51 14.78 28.38 -2.74
CA THR A 51 14.53 29.38 -3.79
C THR A 51 13.90 30.66 -3.26
N GLY A 52 13.54 30.69 -1.97
CA GLY A 52 12.73 31.74 -1.38
C GLY A 52 11.33 31.74 -1.99
N PHE A 53 10.35 32.24 -1.23
CA PHE A 53 9.11 32.66 -1.87
C PHE A 53 9.46 33.76 -2.89
N ALA A 54 9.32 33.48 -4.17
CA ALA A 54 8.92 34.53 -5.11
C ALA A 54 7.48 34.93 -4.73
N PHE A 55 7.35 35.71 -3.65
CA PHE A 55 6.16 36.52 -3.41
C PHE A 55 6.20 37.62 -4.49
N VAL A 56 5.62 37.31 -5.64
CA VAL A 56 5.01 38.30 -6.54
C VAL A 56 3.52 38.27 -6.28
#